data_AF-A0A2V5SAA2-F1
#
_entry.id   AF-A0A2V5SAA2-F1
#
_cell.length_a   1.000
_cell.length_b   1.000
_cell.length_c   1.000
_cell.angle_alpha   90.00
_cell.angle_beta   90.00
_cell.angle_gamma   90.00
#
_symmetry.space_group_name_H-M   'P 1'
#
loop_
_entity.id
_entity.type
_entity.pdbx_description
1 polymer ?
#
loop_
_entity_poly.entity_id
_entity_poly.type
_entity_poly.pdbx_seq_one_letter_code
_entity_poly.pdbx_strand_id
1 'polypeptide(L)'
;MEYLAVAAAVALVLPGSLFLIPSKRRLAIRLSLGVGALFAGLAVLTLGYYGVLFLALGRSPDFLDIDSCLDAGGMWNYATRTCEHSR
;
A
#
# COMPACT_ATOMS: atom_id res chain seq x y z
N MET A 1 26.38 10.49 -1.00
CA MET A 1 26.29 11.67 -1.88
C MET A 1 25.90 11.32 -3.32
N GLU A 2 26.15 10.09 -3.78
CA GLU A 2 25.86 9.68 -5.17
C GLU A 2 24.36 9.61 -5.50
N TYR A 3 23.50 9.22 -4.55
CA TYR A 3 22.06 9.13 -4.74
C TYR A 3 21.38 10.48 -5.03
N LEU A 4 21.92 11.58 -4.48
CA LEU A 4 21.40 12.93 -4.70
C LEU A 4 21.65 13.42 -6.13
N ALA A 5 22.82 13.09 -6.68
CA ALA A 5 23.18 13.46 -8.06
C ALA A 5 22.34 12.68 -9.07
N VAL A 6 22.09 11.38 -8.82
CA VAL A 6 21.23 10.54 -9.68
C VAL A 6 19.77 11.00 -9.60
N ALA A 7 19.26 11.32 -8.42
CA ALA A 7 17.90 11.83 -8.25
C ALA A 7 17.69 13.17 -8.98
N ALA A 8 18.67 14.08 -8.90
CA ALA A 8 18.64 15.37 -9.58
C ALA A 8 18.69 15.21 -11.12
N ALA A 9 19.50 14.29 -11.63
CA ALA A 9 19.58 13.99 -13.06
C ALA A 9 18.25 13.42 -13.60
N VAL A 10 17.63 12.50 -12.86
CA VAL A 10 16.33 11.92 -13.23
C VAL A 10 15.23 13.00 -13.21
N ALA A 11 15.23 13.89 -12.22
CA ALA A 11 14.27 14.98 -12.10
C ALA A 11 14.34 16.01 -13.24
N LEU A 12 15.51 16.21 -13.87
CA LEU A 12 15.69 17.13 -15.00
C LEU A 12 15.42 16.50 -16.37
N VAL A 13 15.71 15.20 -16.53
CA VAL A 13 15.56 14.50 -17.83
C VAL A 13 14.12 14.04 -18.10
N LEU A 14 13.37 13.67 -17.07
CA LEU A 14 11.95 13.30 -17.17
C LEU A 14 11.04 14.41 -17.77
N PRO A 15 11.10 15.67 -17.31
CA PRO A 15 10.27 16.73 -17.89
C PRO A 15 10.71 17.14 -19.31
N GLY A 16 12.01 17.11 -19.61
CA GLY A 16 12.54 17.45 -20.94
C GLY A 16 12.17 16.43 -22.03
N SER A 17 12.20 15.14 -21.69
CA SER A 17 11.78 14.07 -22.60
C SER A 17 10.26 14.05 -22.86
N LEU A 18 9.45 14.50 -21.90
CA LEU A 18 8.01 14.73 -22.10
C LEU A 18 7.71 15.84 -23.13
N PHE A 19 8.68 16.70 -23.44
CA PHE A 19 8.52 17.82 -24.37
C PHE A 19 8.62 17.43 -25.86
N LEU A 20 9.27 16.30 -26.18
CA LEU A 20 9.44 15.79 -27.54
C LEU A 20 8.32 14.83 -27.99
N ILE A 21 7.38 14.52 -27.09
CA ILE A 21 6.35 13.52 -27.32
C ILE A 21 5.16 14.17 -28.06
N PRO A 22 4.60 13.58 -29.13
CA PRO A 22 3.44 14.14 -29.82
C PRO A 22 2.24 14.28 -28.86
N SER A 23 1.41 15.32 -29.05
CA SER A 23 0.34 15.74 -28.12
C SER A 23 -0.59 14.60 -27.66
N LYS A 24 -0.92 13.67 -28.56
CA LYS A 24 -1.74 12.48 -28.25
C LYS A 24 -1.04 11.50 -27.31
N ARG A 25 0.27 11.32 -27.44
CA ARG A 25 1.08 10.45 -26.57
C ARG A 25 1.35 11.09 -25.21
N ARG A 26 1.43 12.43 -25.11
CA ARG A 26 1.55 13.13 -23.81
C ARG A 26 0.34 12.91 -22.91
N LEU A 27 -0.88 12.93 -23.47
CA LEU A 27 -2.10 12.67 -22.69
C LEU A 27 -2.12 11.23 -22.19
N ALA A 28 -1.80 10.25 -23.05
CA ALA A 28 -1.75 8.84 -22.67
C ALA A 28 -0.70 8.54 -21.58
N ILE A 29 0.47 9.19 -21.64
CA ILE A 29 1.52 9.04 -20.62
C ILE A 29 1.08 9.65 -19.28
N ARG A 30 0.45 10.83 -19.30
CA ARG A 30 -0.09 11.45 -18.08
C ARG A 30 -1.20 10.61 -17.46
N LEU A 31 -2.08 10.03 -18.28
CA LEU A 31 -3.14 9.13 -17.83
C LEU A 31 -2.58 7.86 -17.22
N SER A 32 -1.61 7.21 -17.89
CA SER A 32 -0.97 5.99 -17.35
C SER A 32 -0.17 6.26 -16.08
N LEU A 33 0.54 7.39 -15.98
CA LEU A 33 1.19 7.81 -14.73
C LEU A 33 0.17 8.08 -13.62
N GLY A 34 -0.94 8.76 -13.93
CA GLY A 34 -1.99 9.03 -12.96
C GLY A 34 -2.67 7.76 -12.45
N VAL A 35 -2.99 6.84 -13.37
CA VAL A 35 -3.54 5.51 -13.03
C VAL A 35 -2.52 4.70 -12.22
N GLY A 36 -1.25 4.69 -12.64
CA GLY A 36 -0.18 4.02 -11.91
C GLY A 36 0.01 4.56 -10.49
N ALA A 37 -0.01 5.87 -10.32
CA ALA A 37 0.07 6.51 -9.01
C ALA A 37 -1.14 6.18 -8.12
N LEU A 38 -2.35 6.08 -8.70
CA LEU A 38 -3.55 5.67 -7.99
C LEU A 38 -3.39 4.24 -7.44
N PHE A 39 -2.99 3.29 -8.27
CA PHE A 39 -2.79 1.90 -7.84
C PHE A 39 -1.66 1.76 -6.82
N ALA A 40 -0.55 2.48 -7.02
CA ALA A 40 0.55 2.51 -6.06
C ALA A 40 0.09 3.08 -4.71
N GLY A 41 -0.68 4.17 -4.72
CA GLY A 41 -1.26 4.76 -3.50
C GLY A 41 -2.20 3.80 -2.78
N LEU A 42 -3.09 3.14 -3.53
CA LEU A 42 -3.99 2.13 -2.98
C LEU A 42 -3.21 0.98 -2.33
N ALA A 43 -2.19 0.45 -3.01
CA ALA A 43 -1.35 -0.62 -2.48
C ALA A 43 -0.63 -0.21 -1.18
N VAL A 44 -0.11 1.02 -1.12
CA VAL A 44 0.54 1.56 0.10
C VAL A 44 -0.45 1.67 1.26
N LEU A 45 -1.66 2.16 1.00
CA LEU A 45 -2.71 2.26 2.02
C LEU A 45 -3.13 0.88 2.53
N THR A 46 -3.33 -0.08 1.62
CA THR A 46 -3.69 -1.46 1.95
C THR A 46 -2.60 -2.15 2.77
N LEU A 47 -1.33 -2.04 2.34
CA LEU A 47 -0.19 -2.59 3.08
C LEU A 47 -0.02 -1.91 4.44
N GLY A 48 -0.23 -0.60 4.52
CA GLY A 48 -0.19 0.14 5.78
C GLY A 48 -1.25 -0.33 6.75
N TYR A 49 -2.50 -0.46 6.31
CA TYR A 49 -3.61 -0.91 7.13
C TYR A 49 -3.40 -2.33 7.68
N TYR A 50 -3.14 -3.30 6.81
CA TYR A 50 -2.93 -4.68 7.24
C TYR A 50 -1.61 -4.85 8.01
N GLY A 51 -0.58 -4.07 7.69
CA GLY A 51 0.68 -4.05 8.44
C GLY A 51 0.49 -3.55 9.87
N VAL A 52 -0.33 -2.51 10.07
CA VAL A 52 -0.67 -2.01 11.41
C VAL A 52 -1.47 -3.05 12.20
N LEU A 53 -2.49 -3.67 11.58
CA LEU A 53 -3.27 -4.75 12.21
C LEU A 53 -2.38 -5.93 12.63
N PHE A 54 -1.50 -6.37 11.73
CA PHE A 54 -0.53 -7.43 12.03
C PHE A 54 0.34 -7.09 13.23
N LEU A 55 0.83 -5.85 13.33
CA LEU A 55 1.64 -5.41 14.47
C LEU A 55 0.83 -5.30 15.77
N ALA A 56 -0.39 -4.77 15.70
CA ALA A 56 -1.27 -4.58 16.85
C ALA A 56 -1.71 -5.92 17.46
N LEU A 57 -1.94 -6.94 16.63
CA LEU A 57 -2.43 -8.26 17.03
C LEU A 57 -1.30 -9.29 17.19
N GLY A 58 -0.13 -8.81 17.63
CA GLY A 58 0.97 -9.65 18.10
C GLY A 58 1.80 -10.31 17.01
N ARG A 59 1.78 -9.80 15.77
CA ARG A 59 2.47 -10.39 14.60
C ARG A 59 2.00 -11.81 14.30
N SER A 60 0.76 -12.12 14.62
CA SER A 60 0.13 -13.39 14.30
C SER A 60 -0.30 -13.41 12.83
N PRO A 61 -0.18 -14.54 12.11
CA PRO A 61 -0.69 -14.65 10.76
C PRO A 61 -2.23 -14.68 10.71
N ASP A 62 -2.89 -14.93 11.84
CA ASP A 62 -4.36 -14.96 11.98
C ASP A 62 -4.94 -13.58 12.34
N PHE A 63 -4.15 -12.51 12.20
CA PHE A 63 -4.54 -11.17 12.63
C PHE A 63 -5.90 -10.70 12.07
N LEU A 64 -6.27 -11.13 10.86
CA LEU A 64 -7.59 -10.85 10.28
C LEU A 64 -8.72 -11.57 11.00
N ASP A 65 -8.50 -12.82 11.38
CA ASP A 65 -9.48 -13.62 12.13
C ASP A 65 -9.61 -13.11 13.56
N ILE A 66 -8.52 -12.66 14.16
CA ILE A 66 -8.50 -12.01 15.48
C ILE A 66 -9.30 -10.70 15.43
N ASP A 67 -9.03 -9.84 14.45
CA ASP A 67 -9.72 -8.56 14.27
C ASP A 67 -11.23 -8.78 14.10
N SER A 68 -11.62 -9.68 13.18
CA SER A 68 -13.03 -10.04 12.97
C SER A 68 -13.69 -10.64 14.21
N CYS A 69 -12.95 -11.39 15.02
CA CYS A 69 -13.45 -11.97 16.28
C CYS A 69 -13.73 -10.88 17.31
N LEU A 70 -12.78 -9.95 17.49
CA LEU A 70 -12.89 -8.85 18.45
C LEU A 70 -14.00 -7.87 18.04
N ASP A 71 -14.14 -7.58 16.75
CA ASP A 71 -15.20 -6.73 16.21
C ASP A 71 -16.61 -7.33 16.39
N ALA A 72 -16.72 -8.66 16.35
CA ALA A 72 -17.97 -9.37 16.65
C ALA A 72 -18.29 -9.44 18.16
N GLY A 73 -17.42 -8.90 19.02
CA GLY A 73 -17.54 -8.99 20.48
C GLY A 73 -17.13 -10.35 21.06
N GLY A 74 -16.45 -11.18 20.28
CA GLY A 74 -15.86 -12.44 20.73
C GLY A 74 -14.53 -12.24 21.46
N MET A 75 -14.00 -13.33 21.99
CA MET A 75 -12.68 -13.41 22.60
C MET A 75 -11.81 -14.40 21.81
N TRP A 76 -10.66 -13.94 21.34
CA TRP A 76 -9.74 -14.81 20.61
C TRP A 76 -8.95 -15.72 21.55
N ASN A 77 -9.01 -17.04 21.32
CA ASN A 77 -8.18 -18.01 22.02
C ASN A 77 -6.89 -18.29 21.24
N TYR A 78 -5.76 -17.79 21.74
CA TYR A 78 -4.45 -17.97 21.10
C TYR A 78 -3.92 -19.41 21.11
N ALA A 79 -4.41 -20.27 22.02
CA ALA A 79 -3.96 -21.66 22.10
C ALA A 79 -4.66 -22.55 21.06
N THR A 80 -5.98 -22.36 20.88
CA THR A 80 -6.78 -23.14 19.92
C THR A 80 -6.92 -22.46 18.56
N ARG A 81 -6.53 -21.18 18.45
CA ARG A 81 -6.67 -20.34 17.24
C ARG A 81 -8.12 -20.25 16.77
N THR A 82 -9.04 -20.07 17.73
CA THR A 82 -10.48 -19.99 17.48
C THR A 82 -11.10 -18.83 18.23
N CYS A 83 -12.15 -18.23 17.66
CA CYS A 83 -12.94 -17.20 18.31
C CYS A 83 -13.99 -17.82 19.25
N GLU A 84 -13.93 -17.49 20.53
CA GLU A 84 -14.90 -17.90 21.55
C GLU A 84 -15.94 -16.80 21.75
N HIS A 85 -17.21 -17.13 21.69
CA HIS A 85 -18.29 -16.20 21.99
C HIS A 85 -18.91 -16.58 23.32
N SER A 86 -18.86 -15.70 24.31
CA SER A 86 -19.70 -15.85 25.50
C SER A 86 -21.15 -15.62 25.08
N ARG A 87 -21.96 -16.69 25.10
CA ARG A 87 -23.42 -16.57 25.07
C ARG A 87 -23.93 -15.85 26.30
#